data_AF-A0A2J6Q5Y9-F1
#
_entry.id   AF-A0A2J6Q5Y9-F1
#
_cell.length_a   1.000
_cell.length_b   1.000
_cell.length_c   1.000
_cell.angle_alpha   90.00
_cell.angle_beta   90.00
_cell.angle_gamma   90.00
#
_symmetry.space_group_name_H-M   'P 1'
#
loop_
_entity.id
_entity.type
_entity.pdbx_description
1 polymer ?
#
loop_
_entity_poly.entity_id
_entity_poly.type
_entity_poly.pdbx_seq_one_letter_code
_entity_poly.pdbx_strand_id
1 'polypeptide(L)'
;MWFFLVLVGAPFLLGLVPGTETIPIISGIGSKFFDSNGNQFFIKGVAYLPNGGESVSDPLTDTDQCTEDAALMSTLGANTIRVYTANSSVDHSGCMLAFENAGIYVLVNLDSITSGIGRASAAWTTSQLKEFSAVMDSFAIYNNTLGFFVGSEVVTEMTNSDAAPFIKAAAVDLKSYRNSKGYREIPVGYAGADVESLRPYLQNYLACGSDSIDFFGQNQYSWCDPSSFTISGYDTVYANASNYSVPIFFSETGCNLNPPRKFDDQAAIFGPEMNEEWSGAVIYEWDMEENGYGLVSYGSSATAYTLAPDYTNLQSQWATLTPTGTLSINYDLATITPPACPTSTSNGWLVNGDVKLPTLLKVVSVTSSSSISRSNPGSTLAAPTSFSGSQATSTDFNTSTPDSPASTGLSAGAKAGLAVGAIVFLVLLILATFLLRRWRTNKTLKKNLDLSPEGLEVGIPYPKQEHENPSISTQEAHTNASELGSPISIPAELGNSTPSQPHPDSIISTVAELSPIPATPKVSSASPTKTFASSIPRRAVPSSTASSSWINAPWHSESLPIDTEREAKAQEVPLLTTNAEEDELSRIEAEERRIDAQIAESERIRALKAEKAALQAKKAELLAKRESSANT
;
A
#
# COMPACT_ATOMS: atom_id res chain seq x y z
N MET A 1 -0.70 -65.20 36.79
CA MET A 1 0.19 -64.40 35.94
C MET A 1 -0.38 -64.37 34.52
N TRP A 2 -1.23 -63.37 34.23
CA TRP A 2 -1.83 -63.14 32.91
C TRP A 2 -1.50 -61.68 32.54
N PHE A 3 -0.91 -61.46 31.36
CA PHE A 3 -0.66 -60.12 30.83
C PHE A 3 -1.68 -59.80 29.74
N PHE A 4 -2.51 -58.78 29.97
CA PHE A 4 -3.30 -58.17 28.89
C PHE A 4 -2.47 -57.07 28.24
N LEU A 5 -2.19 -57.22 26.94
CA LEU A 5 -1.52 -56.20 26.14
C LEU A 5 -2.57 -55.26 25.53
N VAL A 6 -2.67 -54.03 26.04
CA VAL A 6 -3.61 -53.03 25.50
C VAL A 6 -2.92 -52.26 24.37
N LEU A 7 -3.28 -52.60 23.12
CA LEU A 7 -2.86 -51.87 21.93
C LEU A 7 -3.75 -50.63 21.75
N VAL A 8 -3.22 -49.46 22.11
CA VAL A 8 -3.87 -48.16 21.86
C VAL A 8 -3.66 -47.79 20.39
N GLY A 9 -4.67 -48.01 19.56
CA GLY A 9 -4.68 -47.58 18.17
C GLY A 9 -4.89 -46.07 18.06
N ALA A 10 -3.82 -45.31 17.76
CA ALA A 10 -3.93 -43.89 17.47
C ALA A 10 -4.68 -43.69 16.13
N PRO A 11 -5.73 -42.85 16.08
CA PRO A 11 -6.42 -42.56 14.83
C PRO A 11 -5.56 -41.67 13.95
N PHE A 12 -5.16 -42.18 12.78
CA PHE A 12 -4.60 -41.35 11.71
C PHE A 12 -5.69 -40.40 11.20
N LEU A 13 -5.71 -39.18 11.72
CA LEU A 13 -6.39 -38.06 11.08
C LEU A 13 -5.67 -37.80 9.75
N LEU A 14 -6.31 -38.18 8.64
CA LEU A 14 -5.97 -37.57 7.36
C LEU A 14 -6.40 -36.11 7.45
N GLY A 15 -5.45 -35.24 7.78
CA GLY A 15 -5.63 -33.82 7.58
C GLY A 15 -5.94 -33.57 6.11
N LEU A 16 -7.04 -32.87 5.83
CA LEU A 16 -7.12 -32.13 4.58
C LEU A 16 -5.98 -31.12 4.64
N VAL A 17 -4.92 -31.35 3.86
CA VAL A 17 -4.01 -30.28 3.49
C VAL A 17 -4.90 -29.24 2.79
N PRO A 18 -5.01 -28.00 3.33
CA PRO A 18 -5.70 -26.95 2.60
C PRO A 18 -5.05 -26.83 1.22
N GLY A 19 -5.86 -26.70 0.16
CA GLY A 19 -5.30 -26.24 -1.09
C GLY A 19 -4.65 -24.89 -0.83
N THR A 20 -3.36 -24.77 -1.11
CA THR A 20 -2.67 -23.48 -1.10
C THR A 20 -3.19 -22.69 -2.31
N GLU A 21 -4.37 -22.10 -2.17
CA GLU A 21 -4.83 -21.06 -3.07
C GLU A 21 -3.87 -19.89 -2.89
N THR A 22 -2.95 -19.79 -3.85
CA THR A 22 -2.00 -18.69 -3.95
C THR A 22 -2.74 -17.38 -3.88
N ILE A 23 -2.20 -16.40 -3.16
CA ILE A 23 -2.89 -15.14 -2.92
C ILE A 23 -3.30 -14.48 -4.26
N PRO A 24 -4.51 -13.91 -4.36
CA PRO A 24 -4.95 -13.21 -5.55
C PRO A 24 -3.94 -12.15 -5.99
N ILE A 25 -3.64 -12.06 -7.29
CA ILE A 25 -2.75 -11.00 -7.77
C ILE A 25 -3.54 -9.69 -7.79
N ILE A 26 -3.02 -8.64 -7.16
CA ILE A 26 -3.56 -7.28 -7.29
C ILE A 26 -2.98 -6.60 -8.53
N SER A 27 -3.84 -5.88 -9.26
CA SER A 27 -3.50 -5.07 -10.42
C SER A 27 -4.14 -3.68 -10.32
N GLY A 28 -3.46 -2.65 -10.81
CA GLY A 28 -4.05 -1.32 -11.03
C GLY A 28 -4.88 -1.30 -12.32
N ILE A 29 -6.12 -0.82 -12.26
CA ILE A 29 -7.03 -0.67 -13.40
C ILE A 29 -7.72 0.69 -13.25
N GLY A 30 -7.32 1.67 -14.07
CA GLY A 30 -7.74 3.06 -13.88
C GLY A 30 -7.34 3.60 -12.50
N SER A 31 -8.26 4.32 -11.85
CA SER A 31 -8.09 4.91 -10.52
C SER A 31 -8.16 3.92 -9.34
N LYS A 32 -8.22 2.60 -9.59
CA LYS A 32 -8.47 1.59 -8.55
C LYS A 32 -7.57 0.37 -8.64
N PHE A 33 -7.23 -0.21 -7.50
CA PHE A 33 -6.67 -1.56 -7.42
C PHE A 33 -7.77 -2.61 -7.40
N PHE A 34 -7.55 -3.76 -8.03
CA PHE A 34 -8.46 -4.91 -7.99
C PHE A 34 -7.70 -6.22 -7.78
N ASP A 35 -8.31 -7.17 -7.08
CA ASP A 35 -7.83 -8.55 -7.02
C ASP A 35 -8.11 -9.32 -8.33
N SER A 36 -7.46 -10.47 -8.50
CA SER A 36 -7.67 -11.34 -9.67
C SER A 36 -9.07 -11.99 -9.75
N ASN A 37 -9.94 -11.76 -8.76
CA ASN A 37 -11.34 -12.18 -8.77
C ASN A 37 -12.29 -11.04 -9.20
N GLY A 38 -11.79 -9.80 -9.29
CA GLY A 38 -12.52 -8.60 -9.69
C GLY A 38 -13.08 -7.75 -8.55
N ASN A 39 -12.67 -7.98 -7.29
CA ASN A 39 -13.02 -7.12 -6.15
C ASN A 39 -12.07 -5.92 -6.08
N GLN A 40 -12.57 -4.69 -5.85
CA GLN A 40 -11.68 -3.57 -5.54
C GLN A 40 -10.90 -3.84 -4.25
N PHE A 41 -9.58 -3.67 -4.31
CA PHE A 41 -8.67 -3.79 -3.19
C PHE A 41 -8.43 -2.43 -2.53
N PHE A 42 -8.44 -2.40 -1.20
CA PHE A 42 -8.09 -1.23 -0.40
C PHE A 42 -6.92 -1.59 0.53
N ILE A 43 -5.90 -0.74 0.56
CA ILE A 43 -4.71 -0.88 1.38
C ILE A 43 -5.06 -0.54 2.83
N LYS A 44 -4.96 -1.53 3.73
CA LYS A 44 -4.78 -1.34 5.17
C LYS A 44 -3.32 -1.68 5.48
N GLY A 45 -2.46 -0.68 5.34
CA GLY A 45 -1.02 -0.86 5.36
C GLY A 45 -0.37 -0.49 6.68
N VAL A 46 0.80 -1.05 6.96
CA VAL A 46 1.76 -0.51 7.92
C VAL A 46 3.13 -0.32 7.26
N ALA A 47 3.85 0.72 7.64
CA ALA A 47 5.26 0.88 7.27
C ALA A 47 6.09 -0.13 8.07
N TYR A 48 6.93 -0.92 7.39
CA TYR A 48 7.76 -1.97 7.98
C TYR A 48 9.23 -1.66 7.70
N LEU A 49 9.90 -1.10 8.71
CA LEU A 49 11.27 -0.60 8.66
C LEU A 49 11.87 -0.65 10.07
N PRO A 50 12.59 -1.70 10.45
CA PRO A 50 13.19 -1.82 11.77
C PRO A 50 14.50 -1.03 11.86
N ASN A 51 14.65 -0.29 12.97
CA ASN A 51 15.80 0.56 13.33
C ASN A 51 15.89 1.90 12.56
N GLY A 52 14.75 2.38 12.06
CA GLY A 52 14.54 3.76 11.63
C GLY A 52 15.00 4.12 10.23
N GLY A 53 14.68 5.35 9.81
CA GLY A 53 15.00 5.88 8.47
C GLY A 53 16.49 5.84 8.08
N GLU A 54 17.38 5.74 9.06
CA GLU A 54 18.83 5.62 8.86
C GLU A 54 19.30 4.17 8.63
N SER A 55 18.40 3.18 8.83
CA SER A 55 18.67 1.75 8.68
C SER A 55 18.83 1.35 7.22
N VAL A 56 20.06 0.97 6.86
CA VAL A 56 20.38 0.29 5.59
C VAL A 56 19.99 -1.20 5.64
N SER A 57 19.38 -1.67 6.73
CA SER A 57 19.00 -3.07 6.90
C SER A 57 17.71 -3.41 6.16
N ASP A 58 17.73 -4.53 5.43
CA ASP A 58 16.55 -5.07 4.74
C ASP A 58 15.68 -5.85 5.75
N PRO A 59 14.42 -5.43 6.01
CA PRO A 59 13.54 -6.13 6.94
C PRO A 59 13.17 -7.55 6.50
N LEU A 60 13.18 -7.82 5.20
CA LEU A 60 12.62 -9.06 4.63
C LEU A 60 13.64 -10.21 4.64
N THR A 61 14.51 -10.24 5.66
CA THR A 61 15.65 -11.17 5.76
C THR A 61 15.58 -12.12 6.96
N ASP A 62 14.89 -11.77 8.05
CA ASP A 62 14.67 -12.67 9.19
C ASP A 62 13.29 -13.32 9.08
N THR A 63 13.26 -14.59 8.70
CA THR A 63 12.01 -15.33 8.47
C THR A 63 11.23 -15.59 9.76
N ASP A 64 11.88 -15.71 10.91
CA ASP A 64 11.21 -15.96 12.18
C ASP A 64 10.54 -14.66 12.67
N GLN A 65 11.24 -13.52 12.56
CA GLN A 65 10.68 -12.18 12.82
C GLN A 65 9.50 -11.87 11.89
N CYS A 66 9.68 -12.03 10.57
CA CYS A 66 8.60 -11.85 9.59
C CYS A 66 7.38 -12.75 9.84
N THR A 67 7.56 -13.93 10.44
CA THR A 67 6.46 -14.87 10.72
C THR A 67 5.61 -14.42 11.91
N GLU A 68 6.24 -14.01 13.01
CA GLU A 68 5.52 -13.45 14.17
C GLU A 68 4.83 -12.12 13.79
N ASP A 69 5.52 -11.27 13.03
CA ASP A 69 5.01 -9.95 12.63
C ASP A 69 3.85 -10.08 11.64
N ALA A 70 3.93 -10.97 10.64
CA ALA A 70 2.83 -11.22 9.72
C ALA A 70 1.58 -11.74 10.46
N ALA A 71 1.75 -12.60 11.48
CA ALA A 71 0.63 -13.09 12.30
C ALA A 71 -0.01 -11.98 13.15
N LEU A 72 0.81 -11.06 13.68
CA LEU A 72 0.35 -9.92 14.46
C LEU A 72 -0.32 -8.86 13.59
N MET A 73 0.26 -8.52 12.42
CA MET A 73 -0.34 -7.64 11.42
C MET A 73 -1.68 -8.17 10.88
N SER A 74 -1.78 -9.49 10.64
CA SER A 74 -3.06 -10.13 10.26
C SER A 74 -4.10 -10.01 11.39
N THR A 75 -3.67 -10.09 12.65
CA THR A 75 -4.50 -9.89 13.85
C THR A 75 -4.92 -8.42 14.05
N LEU A 76 -4.08 -7.46 13.66
CA LEU A 76 -4.40 -6.03 13.58
C LEU A 76 -5.47 -5.73 12.49
N GLY A 77 -5.55 -6.57 11.46
CA GLY A 77 -6.39 -6.37 10.28
C GLY A 77 -5.69 -5.63 9.15
N ALA A 78 -4.34 -5.57 9.17
CA ALA A 78 -3.54 -5.12 8.05
C ALA A 78 -3.60 -6.14 6.90
N ASN A 79 -3.49 -5.64 5.67
CA ASN A 79 -3.36 -6.47 4.46
C ASN A 79 -2.16 -6.05 3.59
N THR A 80 -1.39 -5.04 4.00
CA THR A 80 -0.26 -4.54 3.22
C THR A 80 0.88 -4.12 4.16
N ILE A 81 2.12 -4.27 3.72
CA ILE A 81 3.29 -3.58 4.29
C ILE A 81 3.94 -2.68 3.24
N ARG A 82 4.58 -1.60 3.69
CA ARG A 82 5.48 -0.77 2.87
C ARG A 82 6.90 -0.91 3.40
N VAL A 83 7.80 -1.40 2.54
CA VAL A 83 9.23 -1.61 2.82
C VAL A 83 10.05 -0.59 2.04
N TYR A 84 10.89 0.17 2.75
CA TYR A 84 11.60 1.35 2.24
C TYR A 84 13.00 1.07 1.69
N THR A 85 13.62 -0.03 2.14
CA THR A 85 14.95 -0.49 1.71
C THR A 85 14.87 -1.99 1.47
N ALA A 86 15.37 -2.47 0.33
CA ALA A 86 15.53 -3.90 0.08
C ALA A 86 16.84 -4.20 -0.66
N ASN A 87 17.52 -5.27 -0.24
CA ASN A 87 18.80 -5.71 -0.76
C ASN A 87 18.58 -6.80 -1.82
N SER A 88 18.84 -6.49 -3.10
CA SER A 88 18.67 -7.44 -4.20
C SER A 88 19.58 -8.69 -4.14
N SER A 89 20.56 -8.74 -3.23
CA SER A 89 21.57 -9.81 -3.14
C SER A 89 21.28 -10.88 -2.06
N VAL A 90 20.16 -10.79 -1.34
CA VAL A 90 19.75 -11.77 -0.30
C VAL A 90 18.47 -12.51 -0.71
N ASP A 91 18.11 -13.57 0.04
CA ASP A 91 16.87 -14.33 -0.21
C ASP A 91 15.73 -13.84 0.68
N HIS A 92 14.68 -13.32 0.06
CA HIS A 92 13.45 -12.86 0.71
C HIS A 92 12.38 -13.95 0.85
N SER A 93 12.63 -15.16 0.33
CA SER A 93 11.57 -16.16 0.10
C SER A 93 10.80 -16.56 1.36
N GLY A 94 11.47 -16.63 2.51
CA GLY A 94 10.83 -16.92 3.80
C GLY A 94 9.89 -15.80 4.27
N CYS A 95 10.35 -14.55 4.28
CA CYS A 95 9.52 -13.39 4.65
C CYS A 95 8.36 -13.18 3.68
N MET A 96 8.60 -13.26 2.36
CA MET A 96 7.54 -13.10 1.37
C MET A 96 6.46 -14.18 1.50
N LEU A 97 6.84 -15.42 1.83
CA LEU A 97 5.93 -16.52 2.13
C LEU A 97 5.19 -16.32 3.47
N ALA A 98 5.84 -15.78 4.50
CA ALA A 98 5.20 -15.45 5.78
C ALA A 98 4.07 -14.42 5.58
N PHE A 99 4.34 -13.34 4.85
CA PHE A 99 3.32 -12.34 4.51
C PHE A 99 2.25 -12.90 3.56
N GLU A 100 2.60 -13.72 2.55
CA GLU A 100 1.58 -14.36 1.68
C GLU A 100 0.62 -15.25 2.48
N ASN A 101 1.13 -16.08 3.40
CA ASN A 101 0.31 -16.93 4.27
C ASN A 101 -0.60 -16.13 5.22
N ALA A 102 -0.21 -14.92 5.60
CA ALA A 102 -1.00 -14.00 6.43
C ALA A 102 -2.05 -13.19 5.65
N GLY A 103 -2.05 -13.29 4.31
CA GLY A 103 -2.90 -12.47 3.43
C GLY A 103 -2.37 -11.05 3.19
N ILE A 104 -1.07 -10.83 3.41
CA ILE A 104 -0.41 -9.52 3.41
C ILE A 104 0.42 -9.33 2.13
N TYR A 105 0.17 -8.20 1.48
CA TYR A 105 0.88 -7.74 0.29
C TYR A 105 2.05 -6.80 0.64
N VAL A 106 3.02 -6.66 -0.26
CA VAL A 106 4.25 -5.88 -0.05
C VAL A 106 4.40 -4.80 -1.12
N LEU A 107 4.42 -3.54 -0.69
CA LEU A 107 4.91 -2.40 -1.48
C LEU A 107 6.41 -2.24 -1.22
N VAL A 108 7.21 -2.23 -2.28
CA VAL A 108 8.68 -2.21 -2.18
C VAL A 108 9.25 -0.95 -2.83
N ASN A 109 9.98 -0.13 -2.08
CA ASN A 109 10.86 0.90 -2.65
C ASN A 109 12.03 0.23 -3.39
N LEU A 110 12.28 0.68 -4.62
CA LEU A 110 13.38 0.21 -5.47
C LEU A 110 14.67 1.03 -5.25
N ASP A 111 14.52 2.22 -4.66
CA ASP A 111 15.60 3.07 -4.21
C ASP A 111 16.16 2.64 -2.84
N SER A 112 17.37 3.09 -2.57
CA SER A 112 18.01 3.06 -1.25
C SER A 112 18.66 4.43 -0.99
N ILE A 113 19.13 4.65 0.24
CA ILE A 113 19.84 5.87 0.63
C ILE A 113 21.08 6.20 -0.26
N THR A 114 21.62 5.23 -0.99
CA THR A 114 22.74 5.43 -1.94
C THR A 114 22.33 5.50 -3.42
N SER A 115 21.12 5.05 -3.78
CA SER A 115 20.69 4.90 -5.19
C SER A 115 19.50 5.79 -5.57
N GLY A 116 18.80 6.39 -4.60
CA GLY A 116 17.66 7.28 -4.82
C GLY A 116 17.97 8.49 -5.73
N ILE A 117 16.93 9.09 -6.29
CA ILE A 117 17.06 10.31 -7.10
C ILE A 117 17.31 11.50 -6.15
N GLY A 118 18.51 12.08 -6.21
CA GLY A 118 18.95 13.09 -5.23
C GLY A 118 18.16 14.40 -5.27
N ARG A 119 17.54 14.78 -4.14
CA ARG A 119 16.68 15.98 -3.98
C ARG A 119 17.29 17.29 -4.51
N ALA A 120 18.60 17.48 -4.34
CA ALA A 120 19.33 18.72 -4.68
C ALA A 120 20.08 18.67 -6.02
N SER A 121 20.12 17.51 -6.68
CA SER A 121 20.81 17.30 -7.96
C SER A 121 20.20 16.09 -8.66
N ALA A 122 18.94 16.22 -9.07
CA ALA A 122 18.17 15.11 -9.62
C ALA A 122 18.80 14.57 -10.90
N ALA A 123 18.95 13.25 -10.93
CA ALA A 123 19.47 12.52 -12.07
C ALA A 123 18.82 11.14 -12.14
N TRP A 124 18.73 10.61 -13.35
CA TRP A 124 18.37 9.23 -13.62
C TRP A 124 19.48 8.64 -14.47
N THR A 125 20.15 7.61 -13.96
CA THR A 125 21.42 7.10 -14.49
C THR A 125 21.42 5.58 -14.59
N THR A 126 22.32 5.04 -15.42
CA THR A 126 22.42 3.59 -15.66
C THR A 126 22.73 2.78 -14.39
N SER A 127 23.36 3.37 -13.37
CA SER A 127 23.57 2.69 -12.07
C SER A 127 22.25 2.53 -11.33
N GLN A 128 21.50 3.63 -11.17
CA GLN A 128 20.19 3.63 -10.50
C GLN A 128 19.20 2.71 -11.23
N LEU A 129 19.15 2.76 -12.57
CA LEU A 129 18.37 1.80 -13.36
C LEU A 129 18.79 0.35 -13.09
N LYS A 130 20.10 0.05 -13.05
CA LYS A 130 20.60 -1.31 -12.76
C LYS A 130 20.23 -1.76 -11.34
N GLU A 131 20.36 -0.90 -10.36
CA GLU A 131 20.10 -1.18 -8.94
C GLU A 131 18.60 -1.37 -8.69
N PHE A 132 17.77 -0.45 -9.17
CA PHE A 132 16.30 -0.54 -9.07
C PHE A 132 15.79 -1.78 -9.84
N SER A 133 16.39 -2.10 -11.00
CA SER A 133 16.07 -3.32 -11.76
C SER A 133 16.47 -4.60 -11.03
N ALA A 134 17.55 -4.58 -10.24
CA ALA A 134 17.98 -5.73 -9.44
C ALA A 134 17.02 -5.98 -8.26
N VAL A 135 16.54 -4.93 -7.59
CA VAL A 135 15.49 -5.08 -6.56
C VAL A 135 14.19 -5.59 -7.21
N MET A 136 13.79 -5.03 -8.36
CA MET A 136 12.63 -5.53 -9.10
C MET A 136 12.76 -7.02 -9.47
N ASP A 137 13.94 -7.48 -9.91
CA ASP A 137 14.20 -8.88 -10.23
C ASP A 137 13.96 -9.82 -9.05
N SER A 138 14.37 -9.44 -7.84
CA SER A 138 14.18 -10.23 -6.62
C SER A 138 12.71 -10.34 -6.21
N PHE A 139 11.93 -9.27 -6.34
CA PHE A 139 10.54 -9.23 -5.86
C PHE A 139 9.47 -9.53 -6.90
N ALA A 140 9.78 -9.48 -8.21
CA ALA A 140 8.78 -9.67 -9.26
C ALA A 140 8.26 -11.11 -9.41
N ILE A 141 8.86 -12.07 -8.69
CA ILE A 141 8.48 -13.49 -8.72
C ILE A 141 7.34 -13.86 -7.76
N TYR A 142 7.06 -13.04 -6.75
CA TYR A 142 6.05 -13.30 -5.73
C TYR A 142 4.67 -12.76 -6.15
N ASN A 143 3.59 -13.41 -5.72
CA ASN A 143 2.23 -12.93 -6.01
C ASN A 143 1.83 -11.74 -5.11
N ASN A 144 2.30 -11.72 -3.86
CA ASN A 144 1.97 -10.69 -2.88
C ASN A 144 2.72 -9.36 -3.06
N THR A 145 3.68 -9.21 -3.97
CA THR A 145 4.27 -7.90 -4.29
C THR A 145 3.19 -7.00 -4.93
N LEU A 146 2.66 -6.02 -4.19
CA LEU A 146 1.56 -5.15 -4.65
C LEU A 146 2.03 -4.17 -5.73
N GLY A 147 3.21 -3.60 -5.54
CA GLY A 147 3.71 -2.52 -6.37
C GLY A 147 5.10 -2.05 -5.95
N PHE A 148 5.72 -1.29 -6.82
CA PHE A 148 7.06 -0.74 -6.63
C PHE A 148 7.04 0.78 -6.55
N PHE A 149 7.73 1.37 -5.57
CA PHE A 149 8.02 2.80 -5.54
C PHE A 149 9.37 3.08 -6.22
N VAL A 150 9.45 4.09 -7.09
CA VAL A 150 10.70 4.54 -7.73
C VAL A 150 11.41 5.68 -6.97
N GLY A 151 10.95 5.95 -5.75
CA GLY A 151 11.36 7.08 -4.94
C GLY A 151 10.28 7.46 -3.92
N SER A 152 10.72 8.02 -2.80
CA SER A 152 9.87 8.72 -1.83
C SER A 152 10.38 10.15 -1.64
N GLU A 153 9.48 11.13 -1.66
CA GLU A 153 9.76 12.53 -1.29
C GLU A 153 11.01 13.13 -1.98
N VAL A 154 11.21 12.87 -3.27
CA VAL A 154 12.32 13.45 -4.06
C VAL A 154 12.06 14.92 -4.36
N VAL A 155 10.81 15.27 -4.70
CA VAL A 155 10.34 16.66 -4.71
C VAL A 155 9.68 16.95 -3.36
N THR A 156 10.23 17.92 -2.63
CA THR A 156 9.73 18.39 -1.32
C THR A 156 9.35 19.86 -1.35
N GLU A 157 9.78 20.61 -2.37
CA GLU A 157 9.45 22.01 -2.53
C GLU A 157 9.07 22.29 -4.00
N MET A 158 8.33 23.37 -4.24
CA MET A 158 8.06 23.81 -5.61
C MET A 158 9.36 24.13 -6.37
N THR A 159 10.34 24.68 -5.66
CA THR A 159 11.71 25.03 -6.09
C THR A 159 12.56 23.86 -6.57
N ASN A 160 12.24 22.60 -6.22
CA ASN A 160 12.95 21.41 -6.74
C ASN A 160 12.06 20.50 -7.62
N SER A 161 10.95 21.05 -8.14
CA SER A 161 10.03 20.34 -9.04
C SER A 161 10.63 19.93 -10.39
N ASP A 162 11.78 20.48 -10.78
CA ASP A 162 12.57 20.04 -11.93
C ASP A 162 13.19 18.63 -11.75
N ALA A 163 13.11 18.05 -10.55
CA ALA A 163 13.38 16.62 -10.34
C ALA A 163 12.26 15.70 -10.88
N ALA A 164 11.02 16.18 -11.04
CA ALA A 164 9.86 15.36 -11.40
C ALA A 164 9.99 14.59 -12.74
N PRO A 165 10.62 15.13 -13.82
CA PRO A 165 10.85 14.37 -15.05
C PRO A 165 11.76 13.15 -14.86
N PHE A 166 12.70 13.16 -13.91
CA PHE A 166 13.57 12.02 -13.62
C PHE A 166 12.82 10.90 -12.90
N ILE A 167 11.95 11.25 -11.94
CA ILE A 167 11.03 10.32 -11.28
C ILE A 167 10.13 9.63 -12.31
N LYS A 168 9.55 10.43 -13.22
CA LYS A 168 8.68 9.94 -14.29
C LYS A 168 9.43 9.04 -15.30
N ALA A 169 10.68 9.41 -15.66
CA ALA A 169 11.54 8.57 -16.48
C ALA A 169 11.89 7.23 -15.81
N ALA A 170 12.18 7.22 -14.51
CA ALA A 170 12.47 6.00 -13.76
C ALA A 170 11.31 5.01 -13.80
N ALA A 171 10.07 5.49 -13.58
CA ALA A 171 8.88 4.65 -13.71
C ALA A 171 8.69 4.08 -15.12
N VAL A 172 8.91 4.89 -16.17
CA VAL A 172 8.77 4.47 -17.58
C VAL A 172 9.82 3.44 -17.99
N ASP A 173 11.09 3.66 -17.61
CA ASP A 173 12.17 2.71 -17.88
C ASP A 173 11.96 1.41 -17.11
N LEU A 174 11.53 1.46 -15.85
CA LEU A 174 11.27 0.26 -15.05
C LEU A 174 10.04 -0.53 -15.53
N LYS A 175 8.97 0.14 -15.96
CA LYS A 175 7.84 -0.50 -16.66
C LYS A 175 8.29 -1.16 -17.95
N SER A 176 9.19 -0.51 -18.70
CA SER A 176 9.79 -1.09 -19.92
C SER A 176 10.68 -2.31 -19.61
N TYR A 177 11.48 -2.24 -18.54
CA TYR A 177 12.32 -3.33 -18.07
C TYR A 177 11.48 -4.53 -17.61
N ARG A 178 10.53 -4.33 -16.68
CA ARG A 178 9.52 -5.29 -16.21
C ARG A 178 8.90 -6.07 -17.37
N ASN A 179 8.41 -5.34 -18.37
CA ASN A 179 7.76 -5.91 -19.55
C ASN A 179 8.76 -6.69 -20.44
N SER A 180 10.00 -6.20 -20.60
CA SER A 180 11.05 -6.91 -21.36
C SER A 180 11.52 -8.22 -20.71
N LYS A 181 11.42 -8.33 -19.38
CA LYS A 181 11.70 -9.56 -18.62
C LYS A 181 10.55 -10.57 -18.65
N GLY A 182 9.36 -10.16 -19.12
CA GLY A 182 8.16 -10.98 -19.13
C GLY A 182 7.57 -11.22 -17.73
N TYR A 183 7.81 -10.30 -16.79
CA TYR A 183 7.14 -10.31 -15.49
C TYR A 183 5.65 -9.92 -15.65
N ARG A 184 4.83 -10.21 -14.62
CA ARG A 184 3.46 -9.65 -14.56
C ARG A 184 3.53 -8.12 -14.51
N GLU A 185 2.42 -7.46 -14.82
CA GLU A 185 2.34 -5.99 -14.82
C GLU A 185 2.21 -5.43 -13.39
N ILE A 186 3.22 -5.67 -12.56
CA ILE A 186 3.35 -5.13 -11.19
C ILE A 186 3.38 -3.60 -11.30
N PRO A 187 2.41 -2.88 -10.71
CA PRO A 187 2.35 -1.42 -10.75
C PRO A 187 3.67 -0.77 -10.29
N VAL A 188 4.11 0.28 -10.99
CA VAL A 188 5.27 1.10 -10.65
C VAL A 188 4.84 2.55 -10.39
N GLY A 189 5.01 3.03 -9.16
CA GLY A 189 4.52 4.31 -8.65
C GLY A 189 5.56 5.13 -7.89
N TYR A 190 5.11 6.16 -7.17
CA TYR A 190 5.94 7.12 -6.44
C TYR A 190 5.21 7.66 -5.20
N ALA A 191 5.95 8.00 -4.13
CA ALA A 191 5.41 8.60 -2.89
C ALA A 191 5.76 10.09 -2.77
N GLY A 192 4.74 10.97 -2.73
CA GLY A 192 4.88 12.42 -2.54
C GLY A 192 4.86 12.85 -1.07
N ALA A 193 5.60 13.93 -0.75
CA ALA A 193 5.66 14.52 0.59
C ALA A 193 4.37 15.27 0.97
N ASP A 194 4.12 15.49 2.26
CA ASP A 194 2.96 16.24 2.76
C ASP A 194 3.09 17.76 2.60
N VAL A 195 3.13 18.23 1.35
CA VAL A 195 3.34 19.63 1.00
C VAL A 195 2.19 20.13 0.15
N GLU A 196 1.24 20.80 0.79
CA GLU A 196 -0.06 21.18 0.23
C GLU A 196 0.02 21.92 -1.12
N SER A 197 0.93 22.89 -1.23
CA SER A 197 1.13 23.71 -2.43
C SER A 197 1.75 22.95 -3.61
N LEU A 198 2.44 21.84 -3.32
CA LEU A 198 3.12 20.98 -4.29
C LEU A 198 2.24 19.80 -4.74
N ARG A 199 1.48 19.21 -3.80
CA ARG A 199 0.66 18.00 -3.97
C ARG A 199 -0.09 17.94 -5.31
N PRO A 200 -0.99 18.89 -5.67
CA PRO A 200 -1.74 18.83 -6.92
C PRO A 200 -0.90 19.04 -8.18
N TYR A 201 0.29 19.65 -8.10
CA TYR A 201 1.19 19.75 -9.25
C TYR A 201 1.93 18.43 -9.47
N LEU A 202 2.53 17.88 -8.41
CA LEU A 202 3.36 16.68 -8.51
C LEU A 202 2.53 15.44 -8.90
N GLN A 203 1.38 15.20 -8.26
CA GLN A 203 0.53 14.07 -8.58
C GLN A 203 0.05 14.11 -10.05
N ASN A 204 -0.39 15.28 -10.52
CA ASN A 204 -0.94 15.43 -11.87
C ASN A 204 0.17 15.40 -12.93
N TYR A 205 1.36 15.92 -12.66
CA TYR A 205 2.49 15.80 -13.58
C TYR A 205 2.93 14.34 -13.79
N LEU A 206 2.96 13.52 -12.73
CA LEU A 206 3.38 12.12 -12.84
C LEU A 206 2.33 11.23 -13.53
N ALA A 207 1.04 11.57 -13.41
CA ALA A 207 -0.07 10.81 -14.02
C ALA A 207 -0.52 11.31 -15.41
N CYS A 208 -0.14 12.52 -15.83
CA CYS A 208 -0.51 13.08 -17.14
C CYS A 208 0.30 12.48 -18.32
N GLY A 209 -0.13 12.75 -19.55
CA GLY A 209 0.64 12.43 -20.77
C GLY A 209 0.41 11.00 -21.27
N SER A 210 1.24 10.54 -22.21
CA SER A 210 1.24 9.14 -22.67
C SER A 210 2.08 8.21 -21.79
N ASP A 211 3.09 8.78 -21.14
CA ASP A 211 3.98 8.12 -20.19
C ASP A 211 3.52 8.49 -18.77
N SER A 212 3.30 7.51 -17.89
CA SER A 212 2.79 7.77 -16.53
C SER A 212 3.36 6.79 -15.49
N ILE A 213 3.24 7.16 -14.20
CA ILE A 213 3.21 6.20 -13.09
C ILE A 213 1.97 5.29 -13.17
N ASP A 214 2.01 4.13 -12.51
CA ASP A 214 0.86 3.21 -12.39
C ASP A 214 0.02 3.44 -11.11
N PHE A 215 0.56 4.16 -10.10
CA PHE A 215 -0.13 4.61 -8.87
C PHE A 215 0.63 5.74 -8.18
N PHE A 216 -0.05 6.52 -7.33
CA PHE A 216 0.54 7.60 -6.52
C PHE A 216 0.29 7.38 -5.03
N GLY A 217 1.36 7.39 -4.23
CA GLY A 217 1.27 7.48 -2.78
C GLY A 217 1.38 8.92 -2.32
N GLN A 218 0.55 9.34 -1.37
CA GLN A 218 0.69 10.62 -0.68
C GLN A 218 1.03 10.40 0.79
N ASN A 219 2.16 10.92 1.26
CA ASN A 219 2.41 11.01 2.70
C ASN A 219 1.49 12.09 3.27
N GLN A 220 0.69 11.80 4.29
CA GLN A 220 -0.34 12.69 4.79
C GLN A 220 -0.49 12.65 6.31
N TYR A 221 0.04 13.66 7.00
CA TYR A 221 0.06 13.77 8.45
C TYR A 221 -0.83 14.92 8.98
N SER A 222 -1.55 15.64 8.12
CA SER A 222 -2.41 16.77 8.50
C SER A 222 -3.60 16.44 9.43
N TRP A 223 -3.96 15.16 9.60
CA TRP A 223 -4.93 14.74 10.61
C TRP A 223 -4.22 14.32 11.90
N CYS A 224 -4.36 15.14 12.95
CA CYS A 224 -3.86 14.86 14.29
C CYS A 224 -5.04 14.85 15.27
N ASP A 225 -5.29 13.74 15.96
CA ASP A 225 -6.51 13.55 16.75
C ASP A 225 -6.61 14.51 17.97
N PRO A 226 -7.82 15.00 18.34
CA PRO A 226 -9.08 14.87 17.63
C PRO A 226 -9.19 15.87 16.48
N SER A 227 -9.59 15.41 15.29
CA SER A 227 -9.80 16.24 14.10
C SER A 227 -11.10 15.85 13.38
N SER A 228 -11.27 16.32 12.15
CA SER A 228 -12.35 15.94 11.23
C SER A 228 -11.86 16.07 9.78
N PHE A 229 -12.67 15.58 8.82
CA PHE A 229 -12.41 15.70 7.39
C PHE A 229 -12.10 17.14 6.92
N THR A 230 -12.72 18.15 7.56
CA THR A 230 -12.50 19.57 7.26
C THR A 230 -11.43 20.24 8.13
N ILE A 231 -11.23 19.80 9.38
CA ILE A 231 -10.20 20.37 10.27
C ILE A 231 -8.79 19.89 9.86
N SER A 232 -8.68 18.68 9.33
CA SER A 232 -7.44 18.10 8.78
C SER A 232 -7.11 18.56 7.36
N GLY A 233 -8.02 19.26 6.69
CA GLY A 233 -7.93 19.56 5.25
C GLY A 233 -8.05 18.33 4.33
N TYR A 234 -8.52 17.19 4.84
CA TYR A 234 -8.76 15.99 4.01
C TYR A 234 -9.82 16.24 2.93
N ASP A 235 -10.74 17.17 3.14
CA ASP A 235 -11.67 17.68 2.11
C ASP A 235 -10.93 18.24 0.88
N THR A 236 -9.86 18.99 1.13
CA THR A 236 -9.00 19.61 0.12
C THR A 236 -8.06 18.59 -0.50
N VAL A 237 -7.56 17.62 0.29
CA VAL A 237 -6.79 16.47 -0.22
C VAL A 237 -7.65 15.62 -1.18
N TYR A 238 -8.90 15.34 -0.82
CA TYR A 238 -9.87 14.62 -1.67
C TYR A 238 -10.19 15.39 -2.95
N ALA A 239 -10.49 16.70 -2.84
CA ALA A 239 -10.80 17.55 -3.99
C ALA A 239 -9.65 17.62 -5.02
N ASN A 240 -8.39 17.61 -4.56
CA ASN A 240 -7.20 17.56 -5.43
C ASN A 240 -7.06 16.24 -6.22
N ALA A 241 -7.73 15.16 -5.78
CA ALA A 241 -7.67 13.82 -6.38
C ALA A 241 -8.95 13.40 -7.13
N SER A 242 -9.95 14.29 -7.25
CA SER A 242 -11.21 13.96 -7.92
C SER A 242 -11.02 13.75 -9.44
N ASN A 243 -11.47 12.61 -9.96
CA ASN A 243 -11.25 12.11 -11.32
C ASN A 243 -9.77 11.81 -11.66
N TYR A 244 -8.93 11.54 -10.66
CA TYR A 244 -7.52 11.18 -10.88
C TYR A 244 -7.40 9.80 -11.58
N SER A 245 -6.41 9.63 -12.47
CA SER A 245 -6.45 8.54 -13.46
C SER A 245 -5.74 7.24 -13.07
N VAL A 246 -5.06 7.22 -11.93
CA VAL A 246 -4.31 6.08 -11.38
C VAL A 246 -4.66 5.91 -9.90
N PRO A 247 -4.46 4.74 -9.28
CA PRO A 247 -4.82 4.54 -7.88
C PRO A 247 -4.03 5.48 -6.98
N ILE A 248 -4.74 6.14 -6.06
CA ILE A 248 -4.16 7.03 -5.06
C ILE A 248 -4.50 6.55 -3.66
N PHE A 249 -3.54 6.61 -2.74
CA PHE A 249 -3.67 6.18 -1.35
C PHE A 249 -2.70 6.96 -0.46
N PHE A 250 -2.91 6.94 0.86
CA PHE A 250 -1.90 7.48 1.76
C PHE A 250 -0.73 6.50 1.92
N SER A 251 0.45 6.87 1.43
CA SER A 251 1.67 6.04 1.53
C SER A 251 2.32 6.06 2.92
N GLU A 252 1.93 7.05 3.72
CA GLU A 252 2.17 7.20 5.16
C GLU A 252 1.04 8.04 5.77
N THR A 253 0.56 7.72 6.97
CA THR A 253 -0.30 8.57 7.81
C THR A 253 -0.25 8.16 9.29
N GLY A 254 -0.96 8.89 10.15
CA GLY A 254 -1.06 8.64 11.60
C GLY A 254 -0.21 9.59 12.45
N CYS A 255 -0.50 10.89 12.40
CA CYS A 255 0.16 11.96 13.17
C CYS A 255 0.23 11.66 14.68
N ASN A 256 1.42 11.70 15.28
CA ASN A 256 1.63 11.29 16.68
C ASN A 256 1.65 12.43 17.73
N LEU A 257 1.21 13.64 17.39
CA LEU A 257 1.22 14.81 18.31
C LEU A 257 0.47 14.62 19.63
N ASN A 258 -0.63 13.86 19.60
CA ASN A 258 -1.54 13.68 20.72
C ASN A 258 -1.66 12.18 21.06
N PRO A 259 -0.60 11.53 21.57
CA PRO A 259 -0.59 10.10 21.82
C PRO A 259 -1.43 9.76 23.07
N PRO A 260 -2.04 8.55 23.14
CA PRO A 260 -2.05 7.53 22.09
C PRO A 260 -2.97 7.91 20.92
N ARG A 261 -2.53 7.63 19.69
CA ARG A 261 -3.29 7.94 18.47
C ARG A 261 -4.59 7.15 18.43
N LYS A 262 -5.68 7.78 18.01
CA LYS A 262 -7.01 7.14 17.89
C LYS A 262 -7.26 6.62 16.49
N PHE A 263 -6.59 7.22 15.50
CA PHE A 263 -6.76 6.92 14.09
C PHE A 263 -8.20 7.18 13.62
N ASP A 264 -8.79 8.29 14.08
CA ASP A 264 -10.15 8.69 13.69
C ASP A 264 -10.22 9.08 12.18
N ASP A 265 -9.07 9.36 11.56
CA ASP A 265 -8.87 9.58 10.12
C ASP A 265 -9.25 8.37 9.26
N GLN A 266 -9.03 7.16 9.79
CA GLN A 266 -9.31 5.91 9.09
C GLN A 266 -10.81 5.78 8.76
N ALA A 267 -11.67 6.38 9.59
CA ALA A 267 -13.11 6.42 9.36
C ALA A 267 -13.50 7.29 8.15
N ALA A 268 -12.73 8.34 7.84
CA ALA A 268 -12.90 9.12 6.60
C ALA A 268 -12.33 8.33 5.40
N ILE A 269 -11.11 7.83 5.52
CA ILE A 269 -10.35 7.12 4.46
C ILE A 269 -11.11 5.91 3.89
N PHE A 270 -11.61 5.03 4.77
CA PHE A 270 -12.37 3.84 4.37
C PHE A 270 -13.89 4.07 4.37
N GLY A 271 -14.34 5.24 4.84
CA GLY A 271 -15.74 5.66 4.82
C GLY A 271 -16.15 6.34 3.50
N PRO A 272 -17.42 6.75 3.40
CA PRO A 272 -17.98 7.37 2.20
C PRO A 272 -17.46 8.80 1.92
N GLU A 273 -16.58 9.34 2.77
CA GLU A 273 -15.92 10.63 2.53
C GLU A 273 -14.76 10.51 1.53
N MET A 274 -14.10 9.33 1.44
CA MET A 274 -12.92 9.15 0.59
C MET A 274 -12.88 7.86 -0.26
N ASN A 275 -13.57 6.79 0.14
CA ASN A 275 -13.40 5.46 -0.47
C ASN A 275 -13.87 5.31 -1.93
N GLU A 276 -14.53 6.32 -2.49
CA GLU A 276 -14.88 6.39 -3.91
C GLU A 276 -13.64 6.60 -4.80
N GLU A 277 -12.65 7.39 -4.36
CA GLU A 277 -11.43 7.69 -5.12
C GLU A 277 -10.16 7.13 -4.45
N TRP A 278 -10.10 7.11 -3.12
CA TRP A 278 -8.90 6.72 -2.38
C TRP A 278 -8.88 5.21 -2.09
N SER A 279 -7.74 4.59 -2.40
CA SER A 279 -7.49 3.15 -2.30
C SER A 279 -6.93 2.72 -0.93
N GLY A 280 -7.17 3.50 0.13
CA GLY A 280 -6.75 3.21 1.50
C GLY A 280 -5.55 4.01 2.01
N ALA A 281 -4.87 3.47 3.02
CA ALA A 281 -3.77 4.13 3.73
C ALA A 281 -2.77 3.15 4.37
N VAL A 282 -1.52 3.62 4.52
CA VAL A 282 -0.43 2.94 5.24
C VAL A 282 -0.13 3.74 6.52
N ILE A 283 -0.20 3.09 7.68
CA ILE A 283 0.16 3.71 8.97
C ILE A 283 1.68 3.73 9.14
N TYR A 284 2.23 4.89 9.49
CA TYR A 284 3.61 5.05 9.93
C TYR A 284 3.68 4.93 11.46
N GLU A 285 4.34 3.95 12.07
CA GLU A 285 4.97 2.75 11.48
C GLU A 285 4.82 1.53 12.42
N TRP A 286 5.39 0.39 12.05
CA TRP A 286 5.29 -0.85 12.82
C TRP A 286 6.14 -0.83 14.10
N ASP A 287 7.45 -0.62 13.94
CA ASP A 287 8.45 -0.64 15.00
C ASP A 287 8.44 0.62 15.87
N MET A 288 8.60 0.48 17.19
CA MET A 288 8.59 1.59 18.14
C MET A 288 10.00 2.09 18.44
N GLU A 289 10.23 3.35 18.08
CA GLU A 289 11.55 4.00 18.09
C GLU A 289 11.52 5.35 18.81
N GLU A 290 12.65 6.06 18.82
CA GLU A 290 12.78 7.39 19.47
C GLU A 290 11.83 8.45 18.86
N ASN A 291 11.33 8.22 17.65
CA ASN A 291 10.35 9.10 16.98
C ASN A 291 8.91 8.97 17.54
N GLY A 292 8.61 7.90 18.30
CA GLY A 292 7.28 7.63 18.86
C GLY A 292 6.18 7.27 17.85
N TYR A 293 6.50 6.70 16.69
CA TYR A 293 5.51 6.33 15.65
C TYR A 293 5.08 4.87 15.63
N GLY A 294 5.75 3.98 16.37
CA GLY A 294 5.49 2.54 16.31
C GLY A 294 4.15 2.04 16.86
N LEU A 295 3.85 0.79 16.52
CA LEU A 295 2.77 -0.01 17.11
C LEU A 295 3.29 -1.11 18.04
N VAL A 296 4.54 -1.56 17.86
CA VAL A 296 5.16 -2.69 18.56
C VAL A 296 6.57 -2.36 19.04
N SER A 297 6.90 -2.68 20.29
CA SER A 297 8.27 -2.57 20.84
C SER A 297 8.85 -3.96 21.07
N TYR A 298 10.05 -4.24 20.54
CA TYR A 298 10.71 -5.53 20.70
C TYR A 298 11.71 -5.54 21.86
N GLY A 299 11.79 -6.68 22.54
CA GLY A 299 12.83 -7.01 23.53
C GLY A 299 13.98 -7.77 22.90
N SER A 300 14.33 -8.93 23.47
CA SER A 300 15.49 -9.74 23.06
C SER A 300 15.24 -10.71 21.90
N SER A 301 14.04 -10.75 21.34
CA SER A 301 13.62 -11.68 20.27
C SER A 301 12.25 -11.28 19.70
N ALA A 302 11.92 -11.73 18.50
CA ALA A 302 10.63 -11.51 17.83
C ALA A 302 9.42 -11.71 18.75
N THR A 303 9.37 -12.84 19.47
CA THR A 303 8.29 -13.21 20.40
C THR A 303 8.27 -12.44 21.73
N ALA A 304 9.25 -11.58 22.00
CA ALA A 304 9.41 -10.85 23.25
C ALA A 304 9.01 -9.37 23.11
N TYR A 305 7.83 -9.12 22.55
CA TYR A 305 7.32 -7.78 22.25
C TYR A 305 6.32 -7.23 23.27
N THR A 306 6.08 -5.92 23.19
CA THR A 306 4.94 -5.23 23.82
C THR A 306 4.20 -4.39 22.79
N LEU A 307 2.87 -4.31 22.92
CA LEU A 307 2.02 -3.51 22.03
C LEU A 307 1.83 -2.09 22.58
N ALA A 308 1.98 -1.08 21.73
CA ALA A 308 1.56 0.28 22.05
C ALA A 308 0.02 0.37 22.16
N PRO A 309 -0.54 1.32 22.94
CA PRO A 309 -1.99 1.52 22.97
C PRO A 309 -2.58 1.83 21.58
N ASP A 310 -1.79 2.52 20.75
CA ASP A 310 -2.05 2.81 19.34
C ASP A 310 -2.45 1.57 18.52
N TYR A 311 -1.79 0.43 18.74
CA TYR A 311 -2.14 -0.84 18.08
C TYR A 311 -3.60 -1.23 18.36
N THR A 312 -4.04 -1.06 19.62
CA THR A 312 -5.40 -1.44 20.06
C THR A 312 -6.44 -0.46 19.54
N ASN A 313 -6.09 0.83 19.43
CA ASN A 313 -6.94 1.85 18.83
C ASN A 313 -7.12 1.60 17.33
N LEU A 314 -6.03 1.38 16.59
CA LEU A 314 -6.04 1.08 15.16
C LEU A 314 -6.81 -0.21 14.85
N GLN A 315 -6.58 -1.28 15.62
CA GLN A 315 -7.34 -2.53 15.52
C GLN A 315 -8.85 -2.27 15.70
N SER A 316 -9.23 -1.41 16.65
CA SER A 316 -10.64 -1.07 16.93
C SER A 316 -11.30 -0.33 15.76
N GLN A 317 -10.59 0.59 15.10
CA GLN A 317 -11.06 1.23 13.86
C GLN A 317 -11.22 0.18 12.75
N TRP A 318 -10.13 -0.52 12.41
CA TRP A 318 -10.07 -1.43 11.27
C TRP A 318 -10.97 -2.67 11.39
N ALA A 319 -11.33 -3.10 12.61
CA ALA A 319 -12.30 -4.17 12.84
C ALA A 319 -13.74 -3.80 12.42
N THR A 320 -14.06 -2.51 12.26
CA THR A 320 -15.39 -2.04 11.81
C THR A 320 -15.39 -1.55 10.37
N LEU A 321 -14.27 -0.99 9.90
CA LEU A 321 -14.15 -0.35 8.59
C LEU A 321 -14.01 -1.40 7.47
N THR A 322 -15.11 -1.66 6.78
CA THR A 322 -15.22 -2.61 5.66
C THR A 322 -15.73 -1.90 4.39
N PRO A 323 -14.85 -1.21 3.63
CA PRO A 323 -15.27 -0.45 2.46
C PRO A 323 -15.89 -1.35 1.39
N THR A 324 -17.07 -0.98 0.90
CA THR A 324 -17.74 -1.69 -0.21
C THR A 324 -17.35 -1.06 -1.54
N GLY A 325 -16.23 -1.52 -2.10
CA GLY A 325 -15.71 -1.00 -3.36
C GLY A 325 -16.48 -1.44 -4.61
N THR A 326 -16.07 -0.90 -5.76
CA THR A 326 -16.59 -1.29 -7.08
C THR A 326 -16.11 -2.70 -7.45
N LEU A 327 -16.92 -3.47 -8.20
CA LEU A 327 -16.41 -4.67 -8.88
C LEU A 327 -15.82 -4.28 -10.24
N SER A 328 -14.72 -4.88 -10.66
CA SER A 328 -14.03 -4.52 -11.93
C SER A 328 -14.93 -4.63 -13.15
N ILE A 329 -15.86 -5.59 -13.16
CA ILE A 329 -16.87 -5.77 -14.22
C ILE A 329 -17.88 -4.62 -14.34
N ASN A 330 -18.01 -3.80 -13.28
CA ASN A 330 -18.87 -2.62 -13.23
C ASN A 330 -18.08 -1.31 -13.35
N TYR A 331 -16.75 -1.37 -13.52
CA TYR A 331 -15.88 -0.21 -13.54
C TYR A 331 -15.61 0.26 -14.98
N ASP A 332 -16.25 1.35 -15.39
CA ASP A 332 -16.16 1.86 -16.76
C ASP A 332 -14.88 2.70 -16.97
N LEU A 333 -13.85 2.06 -17.54
CA LEU A 333 -12.61 2.71 -17.93
C LEU A 333 -12.79 3.87 -18.93
N ALA A 334 -13.92 3.98 -19.63
CA ALA A 334 -14.16 5.09 -20.56
C ALA A 334 -14.45 6.43 -19.86
N THR A 335 -14.69 6.44 -18.54
CA THR A 335 -14.83 7.69 -17.76
C THR A 335 -13.48 8.23 -17.27
N ILE A 336 -12.45 7.37 -17.20
CA ILE A 336 -11.14 7.70 -16.62
C ILE A 336 -10.28 8.42 -17.65
N THR A 337 -9.92 9.68 -17.36
CA THR A 337 -9.10 10.52 -18.25
C THR A 337 -7.84 10.99 -17.52
N PRO A 338 -6.63 10.84 -18.09
CA PRO A 338 -5.40 11.39 -17.50
C PRO A 338 -5.50 12.90 -17.23
N PRO A 339 -4.99 13.39 -16.09
CA PRO A 339 -4.98 14.81 -15.79
C PRO A 339 -4.13 15.58 -16.81
N ALA A 340 -4.43 16.87 -16.98
CA ALA A 340 -3.58 17.74 -17.79
C ALA A 340 -2.22 17.97 -17.10
N CYS A 341 -1.12 17.88 -17.86
CA CYS A 341 0.21 18.19 -17.31
C CYS A 341 0.27 19.67 -16.87
N PRO A 342 0.67 19.97 -15.61
CA PRO A 342 0.72 21.34 -15.12
C PRO A 342 1.67 22.24 -15.92
N THR A 343 1.25 23.47 -16.18
CA THR A 343 2.09 24.53 -16.75
C THR A 343 3.02 25.12 -15.68
N SER A 344 4.23 25.52 -16.08
CA SER A 344 5.19 26.15 -15.18
C SER A 344 4.64 27.46 -14.59
N THR A 345 4.81 27.70 -13.30
CA THR A 345 4.35 28.91 -12.62
C THR A 345 5.51 29.79 -12.18
N SER A 346 5.37 31.11 -12.29
CA SER A 346 6.39 32.09 -11.88
C SER A 346 6.75 32.05 -10.39
N ASN A 347 5.93 31.34 -9.59
CA ASN A 347 5.98 31.33 -8.14
C ASN A 347 6.45 29.98 -7.57
N GLY A 348 6.84 29.02 -8.42
CA GLY A 348 7.43 27.78 -7.93
C GLY A 348 7.56 26.64 -8.94
N TRP A 349 6.46 26.19 -9.54
CA TRP A 349 6.47 24.94 -10.33
C TRP A 349 7.26 25.12 -11.65
N LEU A 350 8.35 24.37 -11.82
CA LEU A 350 9.36 24.60 -12.85
C LEU A 350 9.08 23.87 -14.17
N VAL A 351 8.35 22.74 -14.13
CA VAL A 351 8.08 21.91 -15.31
C VAL A 351 6.89 22.48 -16.11
N ASN A 352 6.99 22.53 -17.44
CA ASN A 352 5.96 23.15 -18.27
C ASN A 352 5.31 22.15 -19.24
N GLY A 353 4.18 21.56 -18.81
CA GLY A 353 3.44 20.59 -19.60
C GLY A 353 4.14 19.23 -19.71
N ASP A 354 3.81 18.46 -20.76
CA ASP A 354 4.38 17.14 -21.01
C ASP A 354 5.78 17.29 -21.63
N VAL A 355 6.80 17.37 -20.77
CA VAL A 355 8.20 17.54 -21.20
C VAL A 355 8.83 16.20 -21.57
N LYS A 356 9.73 16.21 -22.56
CA LYS A 356 10.45 15.00 -22.96
C LYS A 356 11.24 14.44 -21.78
N LEU A 357 10.93 13.20 -21.39
CA LEU A 357 11.56 12.51 -20.27
C LEU A 357 13.03 12.12 -20.56
N PRO A 358 13.91 12.15 -19.53
CA PRO A 358 15.29 11.65 -19.59
C PRO A 358 15.37 10.12 -19.47
N THR A 359 14.55 9.38 -20.24
CA THR A 359 14.56 7.90 -20.27
C THR A 359 15.86 7.35 -20.84
N LEU A 360 16.40 6.32 -20.18
CA LEU A 360 17.62 5.60 -20.54
C LEU A 360 17.33 4.44 -21.48
N LEU A 361 16.18 3.78 -21.33
CA LEU A 361 15.73 2.74 -22.24
C LEU A 361 14.99 3.38 -23.42
N LYS A 362 15.18 2.80 -24.60
CA LYS A 362 14.34 3.13 -25.76
C LYS A 362 13.05 2.34 -25.61
N VAL A 363 11.92 3.05 -25.49
CA VAL A 363 10.59 2.45 -25.47
C VAL A 363 10.41 1.58 -26.72
N VAL A 364 10.49 0.26 -26.55
CA VAL A 364 10.11 -0.70 -27.59
C VAL A 364 8.61 -0.83 -27.52
N SER A 365 7.90 -0.12 -28.41
CA SER A 365 6.44 -0.13 -28.47
C SER A 365 5.92 -1.53 -28.80
N VAL A 366 5.61 -2.33 -27.77
CA VAL A 366 4.86 -3.58 -27.91
C VAL A 366 3.41 -3.21 -28.17
N THR A 367 3.06 -3.03 -29.45
CA THR A 367 1.70 -2.69 -29.87
C THR A 367 0.75 -3.86 -29.62
N SER A 368 0.15 -3.91 -28.42
CA SER A 368 -0.93 -4.82 -28.04
C SER A 368 -2.08 -4.73 -29.02
N SER A 369 -2.09 -5.64 -29.99
CA SER A 369 -2.92 -5.54 -31.21
C SER A 369 -4.35 -6.06 -30.99
N SER A 370 -5.11 -5.34 -30.17
CA SER A 370 -6.50 -5.64 -29.81
C SER A 370 -7.49 -5.29 -30.93
N SER A 371 -7.50 -6.07 -32.02
CA SER A 371 -8.57 -5.98 -33.03
C SER A 371 -8.97 -7.33 -33.64
N ILE A 372 -9.94 -8.01 -33.02
CA ILE A 372 -10.67 -9.12 -33.64
C ILE A 372 -11.68 -8.55 -34.64
N SER A 373 -11.23 -8.25 -35.86
CA SER A 373 -12.12 -7.99 -37.01
C SER A 373 -12.28 -9.24 -37.86
N ARG A 374 -13.43 -9.90 -37.74
CA ARG A 374 -13.81 -11.01 -38.62
C ARG A 374 -14.29 -10.46 -39.98
N SER A 375 -13.45 -10.55 -41.00
CA SER A 375 -13.86 -10.35 -42.39
C SER A 375 -13.52 -11.60 -43.23
N ASN A 376 -14.55 -12.34 -43.63
CA ASN A 376 -14.42 -13.36 -44.68
C ASN A 376 -14.33 -12.65 -46.04
N PRO A 377 -13.38 -13.08 -46.87
CA PRO A 377 -13.70 -13.36 -48.27
C PRO A 377 -13.18 -14.75 -48.67
N GLY A 378 -14.06 -15.62 -49.14
CA GLY A 378 -13.66 -16.91 -49.70
C GLY A 378 -13.58 -16.87 -51.22
N SER A 379 -12.52 -17.43 -51.81
CA SER A 379 -12.63 -18.26 -53.03
C SER A 379 -11.31 -18.95 -53.42
N THR A 380 -11.38 -20.28 -53.52
CA THR A 380 -10.84 -21.17 -54.58
C THR A 380 -9.39 -21.05 -55.12
N LEU A 381 -8.82 -22.23 -55.43
CA LEU A 381 -7.62 -22.51 -56.27
C LEU A 381 -6.25 -22.22 -55.61
N ALA A 382 -5.21 -23.04 -55.76
CA ALA A 382 -5.13 -24.40 -56.33
C ALA A 382 -3.92 -25.17 -55.72
N ALA A 383 -3.90 -26.49 -55.86
CA ALA A 383 -2.72 -27.32 -55.55
C ALA A 383 -1.71 -27.34 -56.70
N PRO A 384 -0.45 -27.75 -56.42
CA PRO A 384 0.05 -28.90 -57.18
C PRO A 384 0.76 -29.97 -56.33
N THR A 385 0.84 -31.17 -56.91
CA THR A 385 1.67 -32.33 -56.53
C THR A 385 3.17 -32.05 -56.80
N SER A 386 4.20 -32.82 -56.42
CA SER A 386 4.39 -34.21 -55.90
C SER A 386 5.85 -34.31 -55.36
N PHE A 387 6.28 -35.28 -54.54
CA PHE A 387 6.70 -36.65 -54.93
C PHE A 387 7.15 -37.50 -53.71
N SER A 388 7.27 -38.83 -53.91
CA SER A 388 7.98 -39.92 -53.18
C SER A 388 8.59 -39.72 -51.77
N GLY A 389 8.63 -40.72 -50.87
CA GLY A 389 8.16 -42.12 -50.94
C GLY A 389 9.17 -43.15 -50.38
N SER A 390 8.69 -44.36 -50.01
CA SER A 390 9.43 -45.49 -49.38
C SER A 390 9.63 -45.39 -47.86
N GLN A 391 9.59 -46.47 -47.06
CA GLN A 391 8.97 -47.80 -47.22
C GLN A 391 8.66 -48.39 -45.83
N ALA A 392 7.91 -49.49 -45.75
CA ALA A 392 7.54 -50.14 -44.48
C ALA A 392 8.20 -51.52 -44.32
N THR A 393 8.35 -51.96 -43.07
CA THR A 393 8.54 -53.38 -42.70
C THR A 393 7.78 -53.70 -41.42
N SER A 394 7.13 -54.85 -41.40
CA SER A 394 6.26 -55.36 -40.33
C SER A 394 6.56 -56.83 -40.04
N THR A 395 6.40 -57.27 -38.80
CA THR A 395 6.42 -58.70 -38.42
C THR A 395 5.46 -58.97 -37.26
N ASP A 396 4.51 -59.86 -37.48
CA ASP A 396 3.52 -60.35 -36.52
C ASP A 396 4.04 -61.50 -35.65
N PHE A 397 3.44 -61.78 -34.47
CA PHE A 397 2.48 -62.90 -34.30
C PHE A 397 2.15 -63.27 -32.84
N ASN A 398 0.88 -63.66 -32.62
CA ASN A 398 0.26 -64.50 -31.57
C ASN A 398 0.56 -64.27 -30.06
N THR A 399 -0.41 -64.21 -29.13
CA THR A 399 -1.71 -64.91 -28.90
C THR A 399 -1.59 -66.20 -28.06
N SER A 400 -2.00 -66.13 -26.79
CA SER A 400 -2.47 -67.29 -25.99
C SER A 400 -3.24 -66.88 -24.72
N THR A 401 -4.47 -67.37 -24.56
CA THR A 401 -5.26 -67.45 -23.31
C THR A 401 -5.47 -68.96 -22.99
N PRO A 402 -5.72 -69.41 -21.74
CA PRO A 402 -6.91 -69.11 -20.93
C PRO A 402 -6.51 -68.72 -19.47
N ASP A 403 -7.31 -68.77 -18.38
CA ASP A 403 -8.67 -69.28 -18.14
C ASP A 403 -9.37 -68.53 -16.97
N SER A 404 -10.52 -69.02 -16.48
CA SER A 404 -11.23 -68.58 -15.26
C SER A 404 -11.45 -69.75 -14.28
N PRO A 405 -11.72 -69.47 -12.98
CA PRO A 405 -13.14 -69.35 -12.58
C PRO A 405 -13.42 -68.25 -11.55
N ALA A 406 -14.69 -67.85 -11.44
CA ALA A 406 -15.14 -66.79 -10.53
C ALA A 406 -15.46 -67.31 -9.10
N SER A 407 -15.32 -66.43 -8.10
CA SER A 407 -16.00 -66.58 -6.81
C SER A 407 -16.55 -65.22 -6.34
N THR A 408 -17.79 -65.23 -5.85
CA THR A 408 -18.54 -63.99 -5.53
C THR A 408 -18.33 -63.57 -4.08
N GLY A 409 -17.64 -62.43 -3.86
CA GLY A 409 -17.53 -61.83 -2.54
C GLY A 409 -17.02 -60.38 -2.57
N LEU A 410 -17.80 -59.44 -2.01
CA LEU A 410 -17.33 -58.07 -1.78
C LEU A 410 -16.17 -58.09 -0.78
N SER A 411 -15.04 -57.50 -1.16
CA SER A 411 -13.81 -57.47 -0.37
C SER A 411 -14.00 -56.77 0.98
N ALA A 412 -13.10 -57.04 1.93
CA ALA A 412 -13.12 -56.37 3.24
C ALA A 412 -13.07 -54.83 3.12
N GLY A 413 -12.33 -54.30 2.13
CA GLY A 413 -12.27 -52.86 1.85
C GLY A 413 -13.61 -52.27 1.42
N ALA A 414 -14.39 -52.98 0.59
CA ALA A 414 -15.72 -52.51 0.19
C ALA A 414 -16.70 -52.44 1.38
N LYS A 415 -16.59 -53.38 2.33
CA LYS A 415 -17.40 -53.37 3.56
C LYS A 415 -16.96 -52.26 4.52
N ALA A 416 -15.66 -51.99 4.63
CA ALA A 416 -15.13 -50.88 5.43
C ALA A 416 -15.55 -49.51 4.87
N GLY A 417 -15.48 -49.31 3.56
CA GLY A 417 -15.87 -48.05 2.90
C GLY A 417 -17.33 -47.66 3.15
N LEU A 418 -18.25 -48.64 3.10
CA LEU A 418 -19.67 -48.41 3.39
C LEU A 418 -19.92 -47.98 4.84
N ALA A 419 -19.16 -48.51 5.81
CA ALA A 419 -19.28 -48.12 7.21
C ALA A 419 -18.79 -46.68 7.45
N VAL A 420 -17.65 -46.29 6.86
CA VAL A 420 -17.13 -44.92 6.95
C VAL A 420 -18.07 -43.91 6.27
N GLY A 421 -18.58 -44.24 5.08
CA GLY A 421 -19.54 -43.39 4.36
C GLY A 421 -20.82 -43.14 5.15
N ALA A 422 -21.36 -44.15 5.85
CA ALA A 422 -22.54 -44.01 6.69
C ALA A 422 -22.30 -43.06 7.89
N ILE A 423 -21.10 -43.09 8.50
CA ILE A 423 -20.74 -42.20 9.61
C ILE A 423 -20.60 -40.75 9.13
N VAL A 424 -19.91 -40.52 8.01
CA VAL A 424 -19.76 -39.17 7.42
C VAL A 424 -21.13 -38.59 7.04
N PHE A 425 -22.01 -39.39 6.45
CA PHE A 425 -23.37 -38.97 6.11
C PHE A 425 -24.20 -38.60 7.36
N LEU A 426 -24.06 -39.34 8.46
CA LEU A 426 -24.69 -39.01 9.75
C LEU A 426 -24.18 -37.69 10.33
N VAL A 427 -22.86 -37.43 10.29
CA VAL A 427 -22.28 -36.17 10.75
C VAL A 427 -22.78 -34.99 9.89
N LEU A 428 -22.86 -35.15 8.56
CA LEU A 428 -23.39 -34.13 7.66
C LEU A 428 -24.88 -33.85 7.90
N LEU A 429 -25.69 -34.87 8.22
CA LEU A 429 -27.09 -34.67 8.62
C LEU A 429 -27.24 -33.93 9.96
N ILE A 430 -26.37 -34.20 10.93
CA ILE A 430 -26.34 -33.47 12.21
C ILE A 430 -25.93 -32.01 11.97
N LEU A 431 -24.93 -31.76 11.13
CA LEU A 431 -24.51 -30.40 10.78
C LEU A 431 -25.61 -29.64 10.02
N ALA A 432 -26.25 -30.27 9.03
CA ALA A 432 -27.36 -29.68 8.27
C ALA A 432 -28.57 -29.36 9.16
N THR A 433 -28.93 -30.25 10.10
CA THR A 433 -30.04 -29.99 11.04
C THR A 433 -29.70 -28.92 12.08
N PHE A 434 -28.43 -28.78 12.49
CA PHE A 434 -27.96 -27.67 13.31
C PHE A 434 -28.03 -26.33 12.57
N LEU A 435 -27.54 -26.27 11.31
CA LEU A 435 -27.62 -25.08 10.47
C LEU A 435 -29.08 -24.67 10.18
N LEU A 436 -29.96 -25.64 9.88
CA LEU A 436 -31.39 -25.39 9.70
C LEU A 436 -32.08 -24.89 10.99
N ARG A 437 -31.65 -25.35 12.17
CA ARG A 437 -32.10 -24.78 13.46
C ARG A 437 -31.64 -23.34 13.62
N ARG A 438 -30.35 -23.04 13.41
CA ARG A 438 -29.78 -21.68 13.51
C ARG A 438 -30.42 -20.70 12.51
N TRP A 439 -30.73 -21.16 11.30
CA TRP A 439 -31.45 -20.36 10.29
C TRP A 439 -32.89 -20.07 10.70
N ARG A 440 -33.59 -21.05 11.31
CA ARG A 440 -34.96 -20.85 11.84
C ARG A 440 -34.98 -19.87 13.01
N THR A 441 -34.05 -19.95 13.97
CA THR A 441 -33.97 -18.98 15.08
C THR A 441 -33.69 -17.56 14.59
N ASN A 442 -32.80 -17.40 13.60
CA ASN A 442 -32.51 -16.09 13.02
C ASN A 442 -33.71 -15.49 12.26
N LYS A 443 -34.56 -16.33 11.64
CA LYS A 443 -35.83 -15.89 11.07
C LYS A 443 -36.86 -15.46 12.12
N THR A 444 -36.89 -16.10 13.29
CA THR A 444 -37.74 -15.64 14.41
C THR A 444 -37.28 -14.28 14.93
N LEU A 445 -35.97 -14.04 15.09
CA LEU A 445 -35.43 -12.74 15.50
C LEU A 445 -35.84 -11.62 14.51
N LYS A 446 -35.64 -11.85 13.20
CA LYS A 446 -36.00 -10.86 12.16
C LYS A 446 -37.51 -10.60 12.03
N LYS A 447 -38.39 -11.41 12.65
CA LYS A 447 -39.85 -11.15 12.66
C LYS A 447 -40.31 -10.30 13.86
N ASN A 448 -39.43 -10.00 14.80
CA ASN A 448 -39.72 -9.15 15.96
C ASN A 448 -39.10 -7.73 15.85
N LEU A 449 -38.52 -7.41 14.70
CA LEU A 449 -38.01 -6.08 14.35
C LEU A 449 -38.73 -5.62 13.08
N ASP A 450 -40.00 -5.28 13.24
CA ASP A 450 -40.83 -4.59 12.25
C ASP A 450 -41.10 -3.18 12.77
N LEU A 451 -40.46 -2.19 12.15
CA LEU A 451 -40.54 -0.77 12.54
C LEU A 451 -41.13 0.03 11.37
N SER A 452 -42.45 -0.05 11.23
CA SER A 452 -43.22 0.84 10.35
C SER A 452 -43.42 2.21 11.05
N PRO A 453 -43.13 3.35 10.39
CA PRO A 453 -43.22 4.66 11.01
C PRO A 453 -44.58 5.35 10.81
N GLU A 454 -45.40 5.39 11.86
CA GLU A 454 -46.60 6.27 11.94
C GLU A 454 -46.76 6.83 13.37
N GLY A 455 -47.44 7.99 13.49
CA GLY A 455 -47.97 8.49 14.77
C GLY A 455 -47.05 9.42 15.58
N LEU A 456 -46.86 10.65 15.12
CA LEU A 456 -46.24 11.72 15.91
C LEU A 456 -47.36 12.64 16.43
N GLU A 457 -47.67 12.58 17.73
CA GLU A 457 -48.66 13.46 18.38
C GLU A 457 -48.19 13.97 19.76
N VAL A 458 -48.89 14.95 20.33
CA VAL A 458 -48.30 16.03 21.15
C VAL A 458 -48.68 15.95 22.64
N GLY A 459 -47.73 16.27 23.52
CA GLY A 459 -47.98 16.55 24.95
C GLY A 459 -47.00 17.57 25.54
N ILE A 460 -47.51 18.58 26.25
CA ILE A 460 -46.75 19.65 26.92
C ILE A 460 -47.28 19.80 28.39
N PRO A 461 -46.72 20.63 29.31
CA PRO A 461 -45.88 20.12 30.40
C PRO A 461 -46.36 20.50 31.84
N TYR A 462 -45.41 20.48 32.80
CA TYR A 462 -45.41 20.94 34.22
C TYR A 462 -45.54 19.86 35.32
N PRO A 463 -45.07 20.10 36.58
CA PRO A 463 -44.21 21.20 37.08
C PRO A 463 -42.92 20.70 37.81
N LYS A 464 -42.11 21.65 38.33
CA LYS A 464 -41.01 21.39 39.29
C LYS A 464 -41.53 21.30 40.74
N GLN A 465 -40.83 20.56 41.60
CA GLN A 465 -40.70 20.86 43.03
C GLN A 465 -39.27 20.56 43.53
N GLU A 466 -38.91 21.18 44.65
CA GLU A 466 -37.68 20.94 45.43
C GLU A 466 -37.86 19.73 46.37
N HIS A 467 -36.77 19.16 46.91
CA HIS A 467 -36.48 19.23 48.35
C HIS A 467 -35.09 18.67 48.72
N GLU A 468 -34.69 19.05 49.94
CA GLU A 468 -33.53 18.76 50.79
C GLU A 468 -32.77 17.41 50.65
N ASN A 469 -31.50 17.42 51.09
CA ASN A 469 -30.61 16.26 51.14
C ASN A 469 -29.87 16.15 52.50
N PRO A 470 -30.00 15.05 53.28
CA PRO A 470 -29.42 14.94 54.62
C PRO A 470 -28.10 14.12 54.71
N SER A 471 -27.08 14.74 55.31
CA SER A 471 -26.25 14.26 56.42
C SER A 471 -25.75 12.79 56.54
N ILE A 472 -24.44 12.66 56.86
CA ILE A 472 -23.84 11.65 57.77
C ILE A 472 -23.69 10.20 57.19
N SER A 473 -22.57 9.45 57.35
CA SER A 473 -21.30 9.65 58.08
C SER A 473 -20.19 8.70 57.55
N THR A 474 -18.90 9.07 57.69
CA THR A 474 -17.87 8.18 58.27
C THR A 474 -16.65 8.95 58.81
N GLN A 475 -16.43 8.87 60.12
CA GLN A 475 -15.11 8.88 60.79
C GLN A 475 -14.38 7.54 60.48
N GLU A 476 -13.10 7.24 60.75
CA GLU A 476 -11.92 7.82 61.46
C GLU A 476 -10.69 6.98 60.97
N ALA A 477 -9.39 7.25 61.19
CA ALA A 477 -8.55 8.44 61.36
C ALA A 477 -7.06 7.98 61.44
N HIS A 478 -6.15 8.88 61.86
CA HIS A 478 -4.73 8.67 62.25
C HIS A 478 -3.63 8.59 61.17
N THR A 479 -2.40 9.10 61.41
CA THR A 479 -1.93 10.44 61.89
C THR A 479 -0.38 10.55 61.83
N ASN A 480 0.12 11.79 61.81
CA ASN A 480 1.53 12.28 61.91
C ASN A 480 2.16 12.62 60.54
N ALA A 481 2.63 13.84 60.22
CA ALA A 481 3.31 14.94 60.96
C ALA A 481 4.81 14.69 61.20
N SER A 482 5.73 15.66 61.04
CA SER A 482 5.60 17.09 60.65
C SER A 482 6.51 17.40 59.41
N GLU A 483 7.07 18.56 59.06
CA GLU A 483 7.17 19.99 59.48
C GLU A 483 7.72 20.77 58.24
N LEU A 484 7.91 22.10 58.10
CA LEU A 484 7.70 23.35 58.87
C LEU A 484 7.62 24.53 57.86
N GLY A 485 7.00 25.68 58.21
CA GLY A 485 7.43 26.99 57.66
C GLY A 485 6.40 27.84 56.89
N SER A 486 6.14 29.05 57.40
CA SER A 486 5.46 30.22 56.80
C SER A 486 6.19 31.48 57.33
N PRO A 487 6.06 32.73 56.80
CA PRO A 487 4.77 33.40 56.46
C PRO A 487 4.76 34.58 55.42
N ILE A 488 3.58 35.23 55.25
CA ILE A 488 3.36 36.70 54.94
C ILE A 488 3.75 37.22 53.52
N SER A 489 3.02 38.08 52.77
CA SER A 489 1.69 38.78 52.82
C SER A 489 1.29 39.23 51.37
N ILE A 490 0.03 39.31 50.90
CA ILE A 490 -1.08 40.30 51.14
C ILE A 490 -0.72 41.75 50.69
N PRO A 491 -1.59 42.57 50.02
CA PRO A 491 -2.99 42.40 49.52
C PRO A 491 -3.23 42.76 48.02
N ALA A 492 -4.50 42.75 47.58
CA ALA A 492 -5.04 43.58 46.49
C ALA A 492 -6.49 44.05 46.83
N GLU A 493 -6.86 45.30 46.54
CA GLU A 493 -8.23 45.83 46.77
C GLU A 493 -8.54 47.10 45.95
N LEU A 494 -9.84 47.48 45.90
CA LEU A 494 -10.49 48.59 45.17
C LEU A 494 -10.52 48.48 43.62
N GLY A 495 -11.60 48.84 42.93
CA GLY A 495 -12.88 49.38 43.43
C GLY A 495 -14.03 49.39 42.41
N ASN A 496 -15.26 49.38 42.95
CA ASN A 496 -16.54 49.11 42.29
C ASN A 496 -17.08 50.29 41.43
N SER A 497 -17.83 50.02 40.33
CA SER A 497 -19.26 50.44 40.15
C SER A 497 -19.77 50.57 38.69
N THR A 498 -21.04 50.19 38.49
CA THR A 498 -21.96 50.35 37.33
C THR A 498 -22.77 51.69 37.45
N PRO A 499 -23.83 52.05 36.67
CA PRO A 499 -24.59 51.31 35.61
C PRO A 499 -24.97 52.10 34.32
N SER A 500 -25.56 51.42 33.32
CA SER A 500 -26.87 51.78 32.68
C SER A 500 -27.27 50.82 31.51
N GLN A 501 -28.53 50.91 31.08
CA GLN A 501 -29.29 50.09 30.11
C GLN A 501 -30.30 51.03 29.38
N PRO A 502 -31.21 50.64 28.42
CA PRO A 502 -31.65 49.31 27.96
C PRO A 502 -31.96 49.12 26.42
N HIS A 503 -32.46 47.92 26.04
CA HIS A 503 -33.59 47.65 25.08
C HIS A 503 -33.41 47.65 23.51
N PRO A 504 -34.37 47.10 22.69
CA PRO A 504 -34.08 45.89 21.87
C PRO A 504 -34.71 45.79 20.42
N ASP A 505 -34.75 44.55 19.89
CA ASP A 505 -35.79 43.91 19.03
C ASP A 505 -35.99 44.19 17.50
N SER A 506 -35.63 43.17 16.70
CA SER A 506 -36.55 42.35 15.85
C SER A 506 -36.88 42.64 14.35
N ILE A 507 -37.41 41.59 13.69
CA ILE A 507 -38.23 41.48 12.42
C ILE A 507 -37.56 41.60 11.02
N ILE A 508 -37.20 40.42 10.47
CA ILE A 508 -37.75 39.74 9.26
C ILE A 508 -38.26 40.55 8.02
N SER A 509 -37.64 40.26 6.86
CA SER A 509 -38.17 40.17 5.46
C SER A 509 -38.74 41.38 4.68
N THR A 510 -38.17 41.68 3.49
CA THR A 510 -38.79 41.56 2.12
C THR A 510 -37.76 42.00 1.05
N VAL A 511 -37.44 41.22 -0.02
CA VAL A 511 -38.09 41.03 -1.35
C VAL A 511 -37.87 42.17 -2.38
N ALA A 512 -37.34 41.82 -3.57
CA ALA A 512 -37.34 42.57 -4.86
C ALA A 512 -36.52 43.89 -4.95
N GLU A 513 -36.03 44.38 -6.10
CA GLU A 513 -35.61 43.81 -7.42
C GLU A 513 -34.83 44.93 -8.19
N LEU A 514 -34.28 44.61 -9.38
CA LEU A 514 -33.84 45.51 -10.47
C LEU A 514 -32.48 46.26 -10.36
N SER A 515 -31.72 46.18 -11.46
CA SER A 515 -30.53 46.99 -11.80
C SER A 515 -30.96 48.29 -12.54
N PRO A 516 -30.07 49.29 -12.84
CA PRO A 516 -28.96 49.11 -13.79
C PRO A 516 -27.66 49.92 -13.53
N ILE A 517 -26.66 49.65 -14.37
CA ILE A 517 -25.34 50.31 -14.48
C ILE A 517 -25.47 51.71 -15.09
N PRO A 518 -24.58 52.67 -14.76
CA PRO A 518 -23.86 53.34 -15.86
C PRO A 518 -22.36 53.63 -15.61
N ALA A 519 -21.56 53.31 -16.63
CA ALA A 519 -20.36 54.00 -17.15
C ALA A 519 -19.22 54.50 -16.24
N THR A 520 -17.99 54.15 -16.67
CA THR A 520 -16.73 54.81 -16.28
C THR A 520 -16.52 56.15 -16.99
N PRO A 521 -15.54 56.96 -16.51
CA PRO A 521 -14.57 57.54 -17.43
C PRO A 521 -13.11 57.19 -17.07
N LYS A 522 -12.18 57.45 -18.01
CA LYS A 522 -10.73 57.15 -17.95
C LYS A 522 -9.87 58.43 -17.71
N VAL A 523 -8.55 58.22 -17.62
CA VAL A 523 -7.42 59.19 -17.83
C VAL A 523 -7.10 60.03 -16.59
N SER A 524 -5.91 59.94 -15.97
CA SER A 524 -4.65 60.40 -16.57
C SER A 524 -3.38 59.79 -15.95
N SER A 525 -2.28 59.85 -16.71
CA SER A 525 -0.91 59.55 -16.29
C SER A 525 -0.22 60.74 -15.61
N ALA A 526 0.66 60.50 -14.63
CA ALA A 526 2.02 61.07 -14.58
C ALA A 526 2.82 60.56 -13.36
N SER A 527 4.08 60.19 -13.58
CA SER A 527 5.12 60.18 -12.54
C SER A 527 6.00 61.43 -12.68
N PRO A 528 6.66 61.87 -11.60
CA PRO A 528 8.07 62.23 -11.77
C PRO A 528 8.97 61.68 -10.64
N THR A 529 10.23 61.41 -11.00
CA THR A 529 11.30 60.96 -10.10
C THR A 529 12.00 62.12 -9.40
N LYS A 530 12.43 61.94 -8.15
CA LYS A 530 13.84 62.10 -7.73
C LYS A 530 14.15 61.64 -6.29
N THR A 531 15.40 61.27 -6.10
CA THR A 531 16.03 60.75 -4.87
C THR A 531 16.66 61.85 -4.00
N PHE A 532 16.75 61.62 -2.69
CA PHE A 532 17.98 61.81 -1.89
C PHE A 532 17.96 60.92 -0.63
N ALA A 533 19.02 60.87 0.18
CA ALA A 533 19.41 59.67 0.93
C ALA A 533 19.75 59.85 2.44
N SER A 534 20.02 58.72 3.12
CA SER A 534 20.61 58.54 4.47
C SER A 534 19.68 58.81 5.67
N SER A 535 19.36 57.83 6.53
CA SER A 535 20.29 57.19 7.49
C SER A 535 19.62 56.06 8.31
N ILE A 536 20.41 55.30 9.08
CA ILE A 536 20.05 54.11 9.90
C ILE A 536 20.67 54.32 11.30
N PRO A 537 19.98 54.13 12.47
CA PRO A 537 19.86 52.77 13.06
C PRO A 537 18.75 52.46 14.12
N ARG A 538 18.25 51.20 14.09
CA ARG A 538 17.77 50.37 15.24
C ARG A 538 16.52 50.88 16.04
N ARG A 539 15.66 50.04 16.66
CA ARG A 539 15.54 48.56 16.82
C ARG A 539 14.03 48.18 16.86
N ALA A 540 13.67 46.91 16.65
CA ALA A 540 12.28 46.43 16.59
C ALA A 540 11.79 45.67 17.85
N VAL A 541 10.46 45.57 17.99
CA VAL A 541 9.66 44.47 18.59
C VAL A 541 8.29 44.40 17.84
N PRO A 542 7.43 43.37 17.96
CA PRO A 542 7.07 42.58 16.78
C PRO A 542 5.58 42.62 16.37
N SER A 543 5.31 42.21 15.13
CA SER A 543 4.00 41.68 14.71
C SER A 543 4.02 40.16 14.75
N SER A 544 3.02 39.55 15.40
CA SER A 544 2.90 38.10 15.52
C SER A 544 2.42 37.46 14.21
N THR A 545 3.29 36.72 13.53
CA THR A 545 2.93 35.81 12.44
C THR A 545 3.13 34.39 12.94
N ALA A 546 2.04 33.64 13.13
CA ALA A 546 2.12 32.25 13.56
C ALA A 546 2.36 31.35 12.33
N SER A 547 3.62 31.05 12.04
CA SER A 547 4.01 30.02 11.07
C SER A 547 4.09 28.66 11.78
N SER A 548 3.15 27.76 11.50
CA SER A 548 3.19 26.37 11.95
C SER A 548 4.31 25.61 11.22
N SER A 549 5.40 25.32 11.92
CA SER A 549 6.58 24.62 11.38
C SER A 549 6.38 23.11 11.37
N TRP A 550 5.68 22.59 10.36
CA TRP A 550 5.64 21.16 10.05
C TRP A 550 6.86 20.74 9.24
N ILE A 551 8.02 20.76 9.89
CA ILE A 551 9.30 20.28 9.36
C ILE A 551 9.93 19.45 10.48
N ASN A 552 9.67 18.14 10.46
CA ASN A 552 10.29 17.10 11.29
C ASN A 552 9.93 15.72 10.72
N ALA A 553 10.35 15.47 9.48
CA ALA A 553 10.56 14.11 8.97
C ALA A 553 12.08 13.84 8.97
N PRO A 554 12.60 12.62 9.22
CA PRO A 554 14.02 12.43 9.56
C PRO A 554 15.03 12.73 8.44
N TRP A 555 14.56 12.96 7.21
CA TRP A 555 15.37 13.05 5.98
C TRP A 555 16.16 14.38 5.82
N HIS A 556 16.79 14.87 6.89
CA HIS A 556 17.61 16.07 6.92
C HIS A 556 19.11 15.75 7.08
N SER A 557 19.79 15.54 5.96
CA SER A 557 21.25 15.57 5.92
C SER A 557 21.77 17.01 6.07
N GLU A 558 21.92 17.50 7.30
CA GLU A 558 22.57 18.79 7.55
C GLU A 558 24.02 18.76 7.04
N SER A 559 24.37 19.72 6.19
CA SER A 559 25.72 19.85 5.64
C SER A 559 26.70 20.32 6.71
N LEU A 560 27.56 19.42 7.21
CA LEU A 560 28.62 19.74 8.17
C LEU A 560 29.51 20.90 7.64
N PRO A 561 29.89 21.88 8.49
CA PRO A 561 30.76 22.97 8.09
C PRO A 561 32.14 22.49 7.63
N ILE A 562 32.65 23.11 6.56
CA ILE A 562 34.03 22.87 6.08
C ILE A 562 35.00 23.72 6.92
N ASP A 563 35.72 23.09 7.84
CA ASP A 563 36.84 23.72 8.57
C ASP A 563 38.03 23.97 7.63
N THR A 564 38.13 25.19 7.11
CA THR A 564 39.18 25.60 6.17
C THR A 564 40.51 25.93 6.85
N GLU A 565 41.19 24.97 7.47
CA GLU A 565 42.55 25.21 8.00
C GLU A 565 43.51 24.00 8.00
N ARG A 566 43.79 23.43 6.80
CA ARG A 566 45.00 22.59 6.60
C ARG A 566 45.47 22.42 5.14
N GLU A 567 46.07 23.47 4.57
CA GLU A 567 46.99 23.28 3.45
C GLU A 567 48.36 22.71 3.90
N ALA A 568 49.15 22.26 2.91
CA ALA A 568 50.56 21.84 3.01
C ALA A 568 50.88 20.36 3.34
N LYS A 569 50.45 19.45 2.45
CA LYS A 569 51.38 18.46 1.84
C LYS A 569 50.80 17.87 0.55
N ALA A 570 51.38 18.24 -0.58
CA ALA A 570 51.22 17.47 -1.81
C ALA A 570 51.95 16.13 -1.63
N GLN A 571 51.26 15.02 -1.86
CA GLN A 571 51.84 13.69 -1.91
C GLN A 571 51.66 13.16 -3.33
N GLU A 572 52.76 12.78 -3.97
CA GLU A 572 52.75 12.34 -5.36
C GLU A 572 51.91 11.06 -5.50
N VAL A 573 51.01 11.05 -6.48
CA VAL A 573 50.23 9.85 -6.84
C VAL A 573 51.20 8.85 -7.50
N PRO A 574 51.35 7.63 -6.96
CA PRO A 574 52.17 6.62 -7.62
C PRO A 574 51.57 6.27 -8.98
N LEU A 575 52.38 6.27 -10.03
CA LEU A 575 52.03 5.63 -11.29
C LEU A 575 51.73 4.15 -11.01
N LEU A 576 50.52 3.70 -11.37
CA LEU A 576 50.15 2.29 -11.31
C LEU A 576 51.15 1.46 -12.10
N THR A 577 51.60 0.36 -11.51
CA THR A 577 52.46 -0.60 -12.19
C THR A 577 51.59 -1.58 -12.98
N THR A 578 52.11 -2.05 -14.12
CA THR A 578 51.42 -2.95 -15.07
C THR A 578 50.76 -4.16 -14.43
N ASN A 579 51.32 -4.66 -13.33
CA ASN A 579 50.83 -5.82 -12.60
C ASN A 579 49.44 -5.59 -11.97
N ALA A 580 49.10 -4.35 -11.59
CA ALA A 580 47.80 -4.03 -11.00
C ALA A 580 46.68 -4.09 -12.05
N GLU A 581 46.96 -3.63 -13.27
CA GLU A 581 46.03 -3.70 -14.41
C GLU A 581 45.83 -5.15 -14.87
N GLU A 582 46.87 -5.98 -14.80
CA GLU A 582 46.83 -7.41 -15.12
C GLU A 582 46.04 -8.22 -14.05
N ASP A 583 46.21 -7.92 -12.76
CA ASP A 583 45.39 -8.48 -11.68
C ASP A 583 43.91 -8.06 -11.78
N GLU A 584 43.62 -6.81 -12.15
CA GLU A 584 42.24 -6.33 -12.32
C GLU A 584 41.56 -6.95 -13.55
N LEU A 585 42.27 -7.07 -14.68
CA LEU A 585 41.78 -7.79 -15.87
C LEU A 585 41.49 -9.27 -15.55
N SER A 586 42.40 -9.95 -14.83
CA SER A 586 42.22 -11.34 -14.39
C SER A 586 40.96 -11.53 -13.51
N ARG A 587 40.64 -10.54 -12.65
CA ARG A 587 39.39 -10.53 -11.87
C ARG A 587 38.15 -10.31 -12.74
N ILE A 588 38.22 -9.45 -13.76
CA ILE A 588 37.11 -9.24 -14.71
C ILE A 588 36.84 -10.51 -15.52
N GLU A 589 37.88 -11.16 -16.06
CA GLU A 589 37.76 -12.44 -16.78
C GLU A 589 37.22 -13.58 -15.90
N ALA A 590 37.50 -13.56 -14.59
CA ALA A 590 36.95 -14.52 -13.64
C ALA A 590 35.44 -14.29 -13.39
N GLU A 591 35.02 -13.02 -13.32
CA GLU A 591 33.62 -12.64 -13.11
C GLU A 591 32.77 -12.83 -14.38
N GLU A 592 33.30 -12.55 -15.56
CA GLU A 592 32.65 -12.84 -16.86
C GLU A 592 32.33 -14.33 -16.98
N ARG A 593 33.30 -15.21 -16.70
CA ARG A 593 33.10 -16.67 -16.65
C ARG A 593 32.09 -17.11 -15.57
N ARG A 594 31.95 -16.36 -14.48
CA ARG A 594 30.92 -16.61 -13.46
C ARG A 594 29.53 -16.28 -13.98
N ILE A 595 29.40 -15.17 -14.71
CA ILE A 595 28.14 -14.72 -15.34
C ILE A 595 27.72 -15.69 -16.46
N ASP A 596 28.64 -16.10 -17.34
CA ASP A 596 28.36 -17.11 -18.39
C ASP A 596 27.81 -18.41 -17.82
N ALA A 597 28.36 -18.90 -16.70
CA ALA A 597 27.86 -20.09 -16.01
C ALA A 597 26.43 -19.89 -15.47
N GLN A 598 26.09 -18.70 -14.97
CA GLN A 598 24.74 -18.36 -14.53
C GLN A 598 23.75 -18.23 -15.71
N ILE A 599 24.20 -17.70 -16.86
CA ILE A 599 23.41 -17.65 -18.10
C ILE A 599 23.09 -19.09 -18.57
N ALA A 600 24.10 -19.97 -18.64
CA ALA A 600 23.92 -21.35 -19.07
C ALA A 600 22.91 -22.15 -18.21
N GLU A 601 22.96 -22.00 -16.88
CA GLU A 601 21.98 -22.66 -15.99
C GLU A 601 20.59 -21.98 -16.08
N SER A 602 20.52 -20.67 -16.32
CA SER A 602 19.25 -19.97 -16.60
C SER A 602 18.57 -20.47 -17.87
N GLU A 603 19.33 -20.71 -18.95
CA GLU A 603 18.81 -21.32 -20.19
C GLU A 603 18.33 -22.77 -19.97
N ARG A 604 19.07 -23.54 -19.18
CA ARG A 604 18.68 -24.90 -18.77
C ARG A 604 17.37 -24.90 -17.96
N ILE A 605 17.22 -23.99 -17.01
CA ILE A 605 15.98 -23.81 -16.23
C ILE A 605 14.82 -23.39 -17.14
N ARG A 606 15.07 -22.52 -18.14
CA ARG A 606 14.08 -22.14 -19.16
C ARG A 606 13.62 -23.36 -19.99
N ALA A 607 14.55 -24.21 -20.41
CA ALA A 607 14.24 -25.46 -21.13
C ALA A 607 13.40 -26.43 -20.27
N LEU A 608 13.79 -26.65 -19.01
CA LEU A 608 13.04 -27.51 -18.07
C LEU A 608 11.62 -26.97 -17.77
N LYS A 609 11.45 -25.64 -17.69
CA LYS A 609 10.12 -25.00 -17.57
C LYS A 609 9.26 -25.27 -18.81
N ALA A 610 9.84 -25.21 -20.02
CA ALA A 610 9.13 -25.50 -21.26
C ALA A 610 8.73 -27.00 -21.38
N GLU A 611 9.62 -27.92 -21.00
CA GLU A 611 9.31 -29.36 -20.96
C GLU A 611 8.18 -29.67 -19.96
N LYS A 612 8.24 -29.08 -18.76
CA LYS A 612 7.18 -29.19 -17.74
C LYS A 612 5.82 -28.71 -18.28
N ALA A 613 5.79 -27.58 -18.99
CA ALA A 613 4.57 -27.06 -19.61
C ALA A 613 4.01 -27.99 -20.70
N ALA A 614 4.87 -28.57 -21.56
CA ALA A 614 4.47 -29.55 -22.56
C ALA A 614 3.89 -30.84 -21.93
N LEU A 615 4.49 -31.32 -20.83
CA LEU A 615 3.97 -32.46 -20.06
C LEU A 615 2.62 -32.13 -19.38
N GLN A 616 2.44 -30.91 -18.88
CA GLN A 616 1.15 -30.45 -18.31
C GLN A 616 0.06 -30.37 -19.38
N ALA A 617 0.35 -29.83 -20.57
CA ALA A 617 -0.60 -29.79 -21.70
C ALA A 617 -1.02 -31.21 -22.12
N LYS A 618 -0.06 -32.12 -22.27
CA LYS A 618 -0.33 -33.55 -22.59
C LYS A 618 -1.14 -34.26 -21.50
N LYS A 619 -0.92 -33.92 -20.22
CA LYS A 619 -1.73 -34.42 -19.10
C LYS A 619 -3.19 -33.92 -19.19
N ALA A 620 -3.39 -32.65 -19.52
CA ALA A 620 -4.74 -32.08 -19.70
C ALA A 620 -5.49 -32.74 -20.86
N GLU A 621 -4.81 -32.96 -22.01
CA GLU A 621 -5.39 -33.66 -23.17
C GLU A 621 -5.85 -35.09 -22.82
N LEU A 622 -5.05 -35.82 -22.04
CA LEU A 622 -5.37 -37.18 -21.58
C LEU A 622 -6.52 -37.21 -20.57
N LEU A 623 -6.66 -36.18 -19.72
CA LEU A 623 -7.79 -36.04 -18.80
C LEU A 623 -9.09 -35.74 -19.55
N ALA A 624 -9.08 -34.77 -20.48
CA ALA A 624 -10.25 -34.45 -21.31
C ALA A 624 -10.73 -35.66 -22.14
N LYS A 625 -9.79 -36.44 -22.71
CA LYS A 625 -10.11 -37.70 -23.40
C LYS A 625 -10.72 -38.76 -22.47
N ARG A 626 -10.23 -38.87 -21.22
CA ARG A 626 -10.79 -39.78 -20.22
C ARG A 626 -12.21 -39.39 -19.82
N GLU A 627 -12.49 -38.09 -19.71
CA GLU A 627 -13.82 -37.55 -19.38
C GLU A 627 -14.81 -37.76 -20.53
N SER A 628 -14.41 -37.55 -21.79
CA SER A 628 -15.27 -37.88 -22.94
C SER A 628 -15.63 -39.37 -22.99
N SER A 629 -14.66 -40.25 -22.73
CA SER A 629 -14.86 -41.70 -22.72
C SER A 629 -15.58 -42.23 -21.46
N ALA A 630 -15.93 -41.36 -20.51
CA ALA A 630 -16.76 -41.70 -19.35
C ALA A 630 -18.23 -41.28 -19.51
N ASN A 631 -18.52 -40.45 -20.53
CA ASN A 631 -19.86 -39.95 -20.87
C ASN A 631 -20.43 -40.60 -22.15
N THR A 632 -19.87 -41.74 -22.58
CA THR A 632 -20.30 -42.53 -23.75
C THR A 632 -20.52 -43.98 -23.35
#